data_AF-A0A537V676-F1
#
_entry.id   AF-A0A537V676-F1
#
_cell.length_a   1.000
_cell.length_b   1.000
_cell.length_c   1.000
_cell.angle_alpha   90.00
_cell.angle_beta   90.00
_cell.angle_gamma   90.00
#
_symmetry.space_group_name_H-M   'P 1'
#
loop_
_entity.id
_entity.type
_entity.pdbx_description
1 polymer ?
#
loop_
_entity_poly.entity_id
_entity_poly.type
_entity_poly.pdbx_seq_one_letter_code
_entity_poly.pdbx_strand_id
1 'polypeptide(L)'
;TLRGNFRRIDPSKASIILLDAGKRVLPTFAESLSRKVAEHLDKLGVTVLPGVKVETVDEQGVIAGGNRIPSATVLWTAGVMASPIPKMLGSKTDRAGRALVDPFLKVVDAPGVFVVGDAASVMQDEYPVPGVAQAAIQEGRYVGRLIAKELKGQKVKRPFRYFDKGNMAVVGKNYAVLQRGWIRTSGFLTWLVWAFVHVLSLPQLQNRLRVQRQWLWSYFTGQRSSRLIPEPP
;
A
#
# COMPACT_ATOMS: atom_id res chain seq x y z
N THR A 1 -23.09 -7.22 6.45
CA THR A 1 -22.69 -7.79 5.14
C THR A 1 -22.64 -9.33 5.10
N LEU A 2 -22.47 -10.04 6.23
CA LEU A 2 -22.44 -11.51 6.25
C LEU A 2 -23.73 -12.18 6.78
N ARG A 3 -24.74 -11.39 7.18
CA ARG A 3 -26.02 -11.89 7.71
C ARG A 3 -26.67 -12.85 6.70
N GLY A 4 -27.08 -14.03 7.16
CA GLY A 4 -27.70 -15.07 6.31
C GLY A 4 -26.72 -15.93 5.48
N ASN A 5 -25.40 -15.69 5.55
CA ASN A 5 -24.42 -16.48 4.81
C ASN A 5 -23.95 -17.75 5.55
N PHE A 6 -24.25 -17.86 6.84
CA PHE A 6 -23.82 -18.97 7.70
C PHE A 6 -25.03 -19.51 8.45
N ARG A 7 -25.17 -20.84 8.46
CA ARG A 7 -26.26 -21.54 9.18
C ARG A 7 -25.95 -21.72 10.67
N ARG A 8 -24.67 -21.80 11.04
CA ARG A 8 -24.20 -22.17 12.39
C ARG A 8 -23.34 -21.11 13.08
N ILE A 9 -22.90 -20.09 12.37
CA ILE A 9 -22.07 -19.01 12.91
C ILE A 9 -22.88 -17.73 12.86
N ASP A 10 -22.85 -16.96 13.94
CA ASP A 10 -23.33 -15.59 13.95
C ASP A 10 -22.15 -14.65 13.63
N PRO A 11 -22.02 -14.17 12.38
CA PRO A 11 -20.92 -13.29 12.00
C PRO A 11 -20.96 -11.91 12.67
N SER A 12 -22.03 -11.55 13.40
CA SER A 12 -22.02 -10.34 14.24
C SER A 12 -21.12 -10.47 15.48
N LYS A 13 -20.78 -11.70 15.88
CA LYS A 13 -19.86 -11.98 17.00
C LYS A 13 -18.38 -11.90 16.60
N ALA A 14 -18.09 -11.77 15.31
CA ALA A 14 -16.72 -11.58 14.84
C ALA A 14 -16.26 -10.15 15.15
N SER A 15 -15.10 -10.03 15.81
CA SER A 15 -14.43 -8.76 16.03
C SER A 15 -13.26 -8.60 15.05
N ILE A 16 -13.00 -7.36 14.66
CA ILE A 16 -11.82 -7.00 13.86
C ILE A 16 -11.01 -6.01 14.69
N ILE A 17 -9.76 -6.35 14.97
CA ILE A 17 -8.83 -5.50 15.70
C ILE A 17 -7.72 -5.08 14.74
N LEU A 18 -7.54 -3.77 14.57
CA LEU A 18 -6.48 -3.17 13.76
C LEU A 18 -5.39 -2.64 14.69
N LEU A 19 -4.24 -3.31 14.71
CA LEU A 19 -3.06 -2.87 15.44
C LEU A 19 -2.19 -2.00 14.53
N ASP A 20 -1.78 -0.84 15.03
CA ASP A 20 -0.83 0.04 14.34
C ASP A 20 0.24 0.50 15.33
N ALA A 21 1.52 0.33 15.00
CA ALA A 21 2.62 0.76 15.87
C ALA A 21 2.78 2.30 15.89
N GLY A 22 2.25 3.00 14.89
CA GLY A 22 2.23 4.45 14.82
C GLY A 22 1.14 5.07 15.68
N LYS A 23 1.27 6.37 15.96
CA LYS A 23 0.30 7.13 16.80
C LYS A 23 -1.10 7.22 16.19
N ARG A 24 -1.26 6.95 14.90
CA ARG A 24 -2.53 7.03 14.15
C ARG A 24 -2.47 6.19 12.89
N VAL A 25 -3.63 5.71 12.46
CA VAL A 25 -3.80 5.06 11.15
C VAL A 25 -3.53 6.04 10.00
N LEU A 26 -2.99 5.51 8.91
CA LEU A 26 -2.67 6.29 7.70
C LEU A 26 -1.84 7.56 8.00
N PRO A 27 -0.67 7.45 8.66
CA PRO A 27 0.11 8.62 9.12
C PRO A 27 0.64 9.50 7.98
N THR A 28 0.68 8.98 6.74
CA THR A 28 1.03 9.72 5.52
C THR A 28 -0.03 10.73 5.09
N PHE A 29 -1.25 10.63 5.62
CA PHE A 29 -2.31 11.59 5.40
C PHE A 29 -2.28 12.69 6.48
N ALA A 30 -3.00 13.78 6.24
CA ALA A 30 -3.24 14.83 7.21
C ALA A 30 -4.01 14.25 8.40
N GLU A 31 -3.72 14.77 9.60
CA GLU A 31 -4.30 14.28 10.85
C GLU A 31 -5.84 14.29 10.85
N SER A 32 -6.43 15.30 10.23
CA SER A 32 -7.89 15.38 10.06
C SER A 32 -8.48 14.24 9.22
N LEU A 33 -7.75 13.72 8.22
CA LEU A 33 -8.19 12.58 7.42
C LEU A 33 -7.98 11.26 8.19
N SER A 34 -6.85 11.10 8.88
CA SER A 34 -6.63 9.93 9.74
C SER A 34 -7.71 9.79 10.82
N ARG A 35 -8.09 10.90 11.47
CA ARG A 35 -9.16 10.90 12.47
C ARG A 35 -10.50 10.46 11.87
N LYS A 36 -10.88 11.02 10.72
CA LYS A 36 -12.08 10.60 9.98
C LYS A 36 -12.07 9.14 9.56
N VAL A 37 -10.89 8.58 9.29
CA VAL A 37 -10.73 7.16 8.96
C VAL A 37 -10.91 6.29 10.21
N ALA A 38 -10.32 6.67 11.34
CA ALA A 38 -10.51 5.98 12.61
C ALA A 38 -11.99 5.97 13.03
N GLU A 39 -12.67 7.13 12.98
CA GLU A 39 -14.11 7.25 13.25
C GLU A 39 -14.96 6.39 12.30
N HIS A 40 -14.55 6.25 11.03
CA HIS A 40 -15.26 5.40 10.08
C HIS A 40 -15.06 3.91 10.37
N LEU A 41 -13.83 3.50 10.72
CA LEU A 41 -13.51 2.13 11.13
C LEU A 41 -14.29 1.73 12.39
N ASP A 42 -14.35 2.63 13.38
CA ASP A 42 -15.12 2.43 14.61
C ASP A 42 -16.62 2.20 14.31
N LYS A 43 -17.22 3.02 13.43
CA LYS A 43 -18.60 2.82 12.95
C LYS A 43 -18.83 1.50 12.21
N LEU A 44 -17.77 0.89 11.67
CA LEU A 44 -17.82 -0.43 11.03
C LEU A 44 -17.61 -1.58 12.04
N GLY A 45 -17.38 -1.27 13.32
CA GLY A 45 -17.10 -2.25 14.37
C GLY A 45 -15.64 -2.72 14.41
N VAL A 46 -14.71 -1.95 13.83
CA VAL A 46 -13.28 -2.23 13.88
C VAL A 46 -12.66 -1.50 15.06
N THR A 47 -12.08 -2.26 16.00
CA THR A 47 -11.33 -1.70 17.12
C THR A 47 -9.92 -1.33 16.65
N VAL A 48 -9.61 -0.03 16.62
CA VAL A 48 -8.29 0.46 16.22
C VAL A 48 -7.44 0.71 17.45
N LEU A 49 -6.26 0.07 17.54
CA LEU A 49 -5.31 0.23 18.63
C LEU A 49 -3.99 0.84 18.09
N PRO A 50 -3.90 2.18 18.00
CA PRO A 50 -2.67 2.86 17.60
C PRO A 50 -1.64 2.88 18.72
N GLY A 51 -0.36 3.00 18.38
CA GLY A 51 0.77 2.99 19.31
C GLY A 51 1.07 1.60 19.88
N VAL A 52 0.39 0.55 19.41
CA VAL A 52 0.56 -0.81 19.90
C VAL A 52 1.35 -1.62 18.88
N LYS A 53 2.56 -2.02 19.26
CA LYS A 53 3.43 -2.85 18.42
C LYS A 53 3.14 -4.32 18.72
N VAL A 54 3.05 -5.13 17.66
CA VAL A 54 3.04 -6.58 17.78
C VAL A 54 4.42 -7.09 18.17
N GLU A 55 4.46 -7.93 19.20
CA GLU A 55 5.66 -8.56 19.73
C GLU A 55 5.83 -9.98 19.17
N THR A 56 4.76 -10.76 19.14
CA THR A 56 4.79 -12.15 18.67
C THR A 56 3.44 -12.55 18.07
N VAL A 57 3.49 -13.42 17.07
CA VAL A 57 2.32 -14.08 16.48
C VAL A 57 2.56 -15.58 16.56
N ASP A 58 1.59 -16.32 17.09
CA ASP A 58 1.61 -17.78 17.18
C ASP A 58 0.23 -18.37 16.87
N GLU A 59 0.10 -19.69 17.02
CA GLU A 59 -1.12 -20.44 16.67
C GLU A 59 -2.37 -20.00 17.44
N GLN A 60 -2.22 -19.36 18.60
CA GLN A 60 -3.37 -18.93 19.41
C GLN A 60 -3.69 -17.44 19.25
N GLY A 61 -2.85 -16.69 18.53
CA GLY A 61 -3.12 -15.30 18.17
C GLY A 61 -1.89 -14.39 18.25
N VAL A 62 -2.10 -13.18 18.76
CA VAL A 62 -1.11 -12.10 18.74
C VAL A 62 -0.79 -11.64 20.16
N ILE A 63 0.48 -11.43 20.48
CA ILE A 63 0.92 -10.69 21.67
C ILE A 63 1.30 -9.28 21.24
N ALA A 64 0.65 -8.28 21.85
CA ALA A 64 0.91 -6.89 21.55
C ALA A 64 0.67 -6.00 22.79
N GLY A 65 1.61 -5.11 23.09
CA GLY A 65 1.53 -4.25 24.27
C GLY A 65 1.48 -5.05 25.56
N GLY A 66 2.22 -6.17 25.63
CA GLY A 66 2.24 -7.10 26.76
C GLY A 66 0.97 -7.94 26.95
N ASN A 67 -0.03 -7.82 26.08
CA ASN A 67 -1.31 -8.52 26.20
C ASN A 67 -1.52 -9.52 25.07
N ARG A 68 -2.11 -10.67 25.39
CA ARG A 68 -2.54 -11.66 24.40
C ARG A 68 -3.91 -11.31 23.85
N ILE A 69 -4.01 -11.28 22.52
CA ILE A 69 -5.24 -11.09 21.75
C ILE A 69 -5.53 -12.42 21.02
N PRO A 70 -6.43 -13.27 21.56
CA PRO A 70 -6.79 -14.52 20.91
C PRO A 70 -7.35 -14.26 19.52
N SER A 71 -6.72 -14.85 18.49
CA SER A 71 -7.06 -14.55 17.10
C SER A 71 -6.93 -15.81 16.26
N ALA A 72 -8.05 -16.28 15.69
CA ALA A 72 -8.06 -17.40 14.75
C ALA A 72 -7.49 -17.03 13.36
N THR A 73 -7.39 -15.73 13.06
CA THR A 73 -6.85 -15.23 11.79
C THR A 73 -6.08 -13.96 12.04
N VAL A 74 -4.82 -13.94 11.60
CA VAL A 74 -3.95 -12.78 11.69
C VAL A 74 -3.57 -12.35 10.28
N LEU A 75 -3.89 -11.11 9.92
CA LEU A 75 -3.51 -10.53 8.63
C LEU A 75 -2.33 -9.57 8.84
N TRP A 76 -1.15 -10.00 8.42
CA TRP A 76 0.07 -9.21 8.58
C TRP A 76 0.31 -8.28 7.39
N THR A 77 0.06 -6.99 7.56
CA THR A 77 0.25 -5.96 6.53
C THR A 77 1.32 -4.93 6.91
N ALA A 78 2.19 -5.25 7.88
CA ALA A 78 3.17 -4.34 8.45
C ALA A 78 4.60 -4.70 8.03
N GLY A 79 5.39 -3.69 7.68
CA GLY A 79 6.82 -3.87 7.36
C GLY A 79 7.04 -4.50 5.99
N VAL A 80 7.90 -3.86 5.20
CA VAL A 80 8.45 -4.43 3.97
C VAL A 80 9.94 -4.59 4.22
N MET A 81 10.46 -5.81 4.05
CA MET A 81 11.90 -6.04 4.04
C MET A 81 12.41 -5.83 2.62
N ALA A 82 13.47 -5.04 2.45
CA ALA A 82 14.05 -4.86 1.13
C ALA A 82 14.65 -6.17 0.60
N SER A 83 14.74 -6.25 -0.73
CA SER A 83 15.39 -7.38 -1.42
C SER A 83 16.82 -7.60 -0.90
N PRO A 84 17.32 -8.86 -0.86
CA PRO A 84 18.71 -9.12 -0.54
C PRO A 84 19.68 -8.71 -1.67
N ILE A 85 19.18 -8.46 -2.88
CA ILE A 85 19.99 -8.19 -4.08
C ILE A 85 20.95 -7.00 -3.90
N PRO A 86 20.55 -5.82 -3.37
CA PRO A 86 21.47 -4.72 -3.10
C PRO A 86 22.69 -5.11 -2.26
N LYS A 87 22.51 -6.00 -1.26
CA LYS A 87 23.63 -6.50 -0.45
C LYS A 87 24.52 -7.44 -1.25
N MET A 88 23.92 -8.32 -2.08
CA MET A 88 24.67 -9.23 -2.95
C MET A 88 25.50 -8.48 -4.00
N LEU A 89 25.03 -7.32 -4.45
CA LEU A 89 25.75 -6.43 -5.37
C LEU A 89 26.88 -5.64 -4.69
N GLY A 90 27.09 -5.80 -3.38
CA GLY A 90 28.07 -5.04 -2.60
C GLY A 90 27.73 -3.56 -2.45
N SER A 91 26.51 -3.15 -2.81
CA SER A 91 26.07 -1.76 -2.67
C SER A 91 25.88 -1.41 -1.19
N LYS A 92 26.21 -0.18 -0.83
CA LYS A 92 25.76 0.38 0.45
C LYS A 92 24.23 0.37 0.50
N THR A 93 23.68 -0.10 1.62
CA THR A 93 22.23 -0.12 1.86
C THR A 93 21.86 0.75 3.04
N ASP A 94 20.62 1.24 3.06
CA ASP A 94 20.04 1.83 4.26
C ASP A 94 19.70 0.77 5.33
N ARG A 95 19.14 1.20 6.47
CA ARG A 95 18.72 0.31 7.56
C ARG A 95 17.66 -0.71 7.16
N ALA A 96 16.85 -0.41 6.15
CA ALA A 96 15.81 -1.29 5.63
C ALA A 96 16.34 -2.27 4.57
N GLY A 97 17.61 -2.15 4.15
CA GLY A 97 18.26 -2.99 3.14
C GLY A 97 18.10 -2.47 1.71
N ARG A 98 17.60 -1.25 1.51
CA ARG A 98 17.41 -0.64 0.19
C ARG A 98 18.74 -0.09 -0.34
N ALA A 99 19.00 -0.25 -1.63
CA ALA A 99 20.22 0.25 -2.28
C ALA A 99 20.30 1.78 -2.19
N LEU A 100 21.43 2.31 -1.74
CA LEU A 100 21.71 3.75 -1.85
C LEU A 100 22.01 4.08 -3.32
N VAL A 101 21.22 4.97 -3.90
CA VAL A 101 21.35 5.38 -5.29
C VAL A 101 21.65 6.87 -5.40
N ASP A 102 22.33 7.26 -6.49
CA ASP A 102 22.58 8.65 -6.82
C ASP A 102 21.30 9.37 -7.34
N PRO A 103 21.34 10.68 -7.63
CA PRO A 103 20.20 11.40 -8.20
C PRO A 103 19.74 10.91 -9.58
N PHE A 104 20.49 10.02 -10.23
CA PHE A 104 20.16 9.38 -11.50
C PHE A 104 19.71 7.91 -11.33
N LEU A 105 19.48 7.48 -10.08
CA LEU A 105 19.06 6.12 -9.68
C LEU A 105 20.11 5.04 -9.99
N LYS A 106 21.37 5.44 -10.08
CA LYS A 106 22.51 4.52 -10.24
C LYS A 106 23.04 4.09 -8.89
N VAL A 107 23.49 2.85 -8.81
CA VAL A 107 24.22 2.35 -7.64
C VAL A 107 25.61 2.98 -7.65
N VAL A 108 25.97 3.66 -6.55
CA VAL A 108 27.26 4.39 -6.44
C VAL A 108 28.46 3.46 -6.68
N ASP A 109 28.38 2.24 -6.15
CA ASP A 109 29.48 1.26 -6.17
C ASP A 109 29.39 0.25 -7.34
N ALA A 110 28.44 0.43 -8.29
CA ALA A 110 28.25 -0.49 -9.41
C ALA A 110 27.89 0.25 -10.72
N PRO A 111 28.88 0.57 -11.56
CA PRO A 111 28.67 1.25 -12.84
C PRO A 111 27.70 0.49 -13.75
N GLY A 112 26.75 1.21 -14.35
CA GLY A 112 25.75 0.63 -15.26
C GLY A 112 24.58 -0.08 -14.58
N VAL A 113 24.58 -0.17 -13.25
CA VAL A 113 23.48 -0.76 -12.47
C VAL A 113 22.54 0.33 -11.97
N PHE A 114 21.24 0.12 -12.21
CA PHE A 114 20.17 0.99 -11.76
C PHE A 114 19.24 0.23 -10.81
N VAL A 115 18.78 0.90 -9.75
CA VAL A 115 17.80 0.32 -8.82
C VAL A 115 16.63 1.29 -8.68
N VAL A 116 15.41 0.76 -8.74
CA VAL A 116 14.14 1.52 -8.69
C VAL A 116 13.14 0.82 -7.79
N GLY A 117 12.07 1.52 -7.44
CA GLY A 117 10.98 1.06 -6.60
C GLY A 117 11.41 0.84 -5.15
N ASP A 118 10.74 -0.09 -4.48
CA ASP A 118 10.91 -0.33 -3.04
C ASP A 118 12.32 -0.84 -2.67
N ALA A 119 13.12 -1.27 -3.66
CA ALA A 119 14.52 -1.67 -3.47
C ALA A 119 15.50 -0.48 -3.47
N ALA A 120 15.06 0.72 -3.89
CA ALA A 120 15.90 1.92 -3.94
C ALA A 120 15.65 2.83 -2.73
N SER A 121 16.74 3.39 -2.19
CA SER A 121 16.69 4.47 -1.22
C SER A 121 16.95 5.79 -1.95
N VAL A 122 15.87 6.45 -2.36
CA VAL A 122 15.92 7.73 -3.08
C VAL A 122 15.63 8.88 -2.12
N MET A 123 16.51 9.87 -2.10
CA MET A 123 16.34 11.12 -1.37
C MET A 123 16.08 12.26 -2.35
N GLN A 124 15.06 13.06 -2.08
CA GLN A 124 14.74 14.27 -2.83
C GLN A 124 14.55 15.42 -1.85
N ASP A 125 15.33 16.49 -2.02
CA ASP A 125 15.23 17.71 -1.20
C ASP A 125 15.30 17.39 0.31
N GLU A 126 16.20 16.49 0.74
CA GLU A 126 16.36 15.94 2.11
C GLU A 126 15.23 15.00 2.59
N TYR A 127 14.20 14.75 1.79
CA TYR A 127 13.09 13.86 2.12
C TYR A 127 13.17 12.53 1.35
N PRO A 128 12.88 11.39 2.01
CA PRO A 128 12.81 10.12 1.30
C PRO A 128 11.62 10.10 0.35
N VAL A 129 11.84 9.62 -0.88
CA VAL A 129 10.74 9.33 -1.81
C VAL A 129 9.90 8.17 -1.22
N PRO A 130 8.57 8.28 -1.19
CA PRO A 130 7.73 7.24 -0.59
C PRO A 130 7.78 5.94 -1.39
N GLY A 131 7.83 4.80 -0.68
CA GLY A 131 7.70 3.45 -1.26
C GLY A 131 6.28 3.17 -1.71
N VAL A 132 5.89 3.78 -2.84
CA VAL A 132 4.57 3.63 -3.46
C VAL A 132 4.70 3.32 -4.94
N ALA A 133 3.71 2.62 -5.49
CA ALA A 133 3.70 2.23 -6.90
C ALA A 133 3.89 3.43 -7.86
N GLN A 134 3.37 4.62 -7.52
CA GLN A 134 3.57 5.82 -8.37
C GLN A 134 5.03 6.28 -8.42
N ALA A 135 5.80 6.13 -7.34
CA ALA A 135 7.23 6.44 -7.32
C ALA A 135 7.97 5.44 -8.22
N ALA A 136 7.76 4.14 -8.01
CA ALA A 136 8.35 3.07 -8.83
C ALA A 136 8.06 3.22 -10.33
N ILE A 137 6.83 3.58 -10.71
CA ILE A 137 6.46 3.84 -12.12
C ILE A 137 7.22 5.05 -12.68
N GLN A 138 7.36 6.12 -11.90
CA GLN A 138 8.07 7.32 -12.34
C GLN A 138 9.58 7.06 -12.48
N GLU A 139 10.17 6.36 -11.51
CA GLU A 139 11.56 5.93 -11.49
C GLU A 139 11.88 5.03 -12.68
N GLY A 140 11.07 3.97 -12.91
CA GLY A 140 11.25 3.08 -14.05
C GLY A 140 11.15 3.80 -15.40
N ARG A 141 10.19 4.73 -15.55
CA ARG A 141 10.08 5.57 -16.76
C ARG A 141 11.26 6.53 -16.92
N TYR A 142 11.83 7.01 -15.84
CA TYR A 142 13.00 7.88 -15.87
C TYR A 142 14.24 7.09 -16.28
N VAL A 143 14.53 5.96 -15.60
CA VAL A 143 15.67 5.08 -15.91
C VAL A 143 15.60 4.56 -17.34
N GLY A 144 14.44 4.09 -17.80
CA GLY A 144 14.29 3.62 -19.18
C GLY A 144 14.63 4.70 -20.23
N ARG A 145 14.21 5.95 -20.00
CA ARG A 145 14.57 7.08 -20.87
C ARG A 145 16.04 7.46 -20.75
N LEU A 146 16.62 7.30 -19.56
CA LEU A 146 18.03 7.57 -19.31
C LEU A 146 18.92 6.58 -20.05
N ILE A 147 18.67 5.28 -19.90
CA ILE A 147 19.40 4.21 -20.60
C ILE A 147 19.32 4.42 -22.12
N ALA A 148 18.11 4.69 -22.66
CA ALA A 148 17.93 4.93 -24.09
C ALA A 148 18.71 6.14 -24.63
N LYS A 149 18.99 7.15 -23.78
CA LYS A 149 19.82 8.31 -24.14
C LYS A 149 21.30 8.00 -24.04
N GLU A 150 21.73 7.30 -23.00
CA GLU A 150 23.12 6.88 -22.83
C GLU A 150 23.59 6.00 -23.97
N LEU A 151 22.76 5.06 -24.43
CA LEU A 151 23.03 4.22 -25.61
C LEU A 151 23.19 5.03 -26.92
N LYS A 152 22.65 6.25 -26.99
CA LYS A 152 22.80 7.17 -28.12
C LYS A 152 23.94 8.17 -27.93
N GLY A 153 24.78 8.00 -26.91
CA GLY A 153 25.84 8.94 -26.55
C GLY A 153 25.34 10.28 -26.00
N GLN A 154 24.06 10.38 -25.64
CA GLN A 154 23.46 11.61 -25.12
C GLN A 154 23.55 11.66 -23.59
N LYS A 155 24.06 12.76 -23.04
CA LYS A 155 24.08 12.98 -21.59
C LYS A 155 22.71 13.45 -21.08
N VAL A 156 22.18 12.80 -20.05
CA VAL A 156 21.00 13.27 -19.33
C VAL A 156 21.40 14.37 -18.35
N LYS A 157 20.86 15.57 -18.53
CA LYS A 157 21.23 16.75 -17.73
C LYS A 157 20.44 16.92 -16.43
N ARG A 158 19.29 16.26 -16.27
CA ARG A 158 18.37 16.50 -15.16
C ARG A 158 18.25 15.26 -14.27
N PRO A 159 18.41 15.38 -12.95
CA PRO A 159 18.22 14.27 -12.02
C PRO A 159 16.76 13.84 -11.95
N PHE A 160 16.52 12.66 -11.37
CA PHE A 160 15.18 12.20 -11.06
C PHE A 160 14.51 13.14 -10.05
N ARG A 161 13.24 13.45 -10.31
CA ARG A 161 12.37 14.12 -9.35
C ARG A 161 11.02 13.41 -9.32
N TYR A 162 10.65 12.94 -8.15
CA TYR A 162 9.33 12.41 -7.85
C TYR A 162 8.31 13.54 -7.87
N PHE A 163 7.26 13.35 -8.66
CA PHE A 163 6.08 14.20 -8.66
C PHE A 163 4.95 13.50 -7.91
N ASP A 164 4.63 14.03 -6.73
CA ASP A 164 3.50 13.54 -5.94
C ASP A 164 2.17 13.92 -6.59
N LYS A 165 1.40 12.90 -7.00
CA LYS A 165 0.07 13.08 -7.60
C LYS A 165 -1.04 13.17 -6.56
N GLY A 166 -0.72 13.03 -5.29
CA GLY A 166 -1.64 12.88 -4.19
C GLY A 166 -1.88 11.42 -3.81
N ASN A 167 -2.44 11.25 -2.62
CA ASN A 167 -2.71 9.96 -2.00
C ASN A 167 -4.22 9.72 -1.90
N MET A 168 -4.62 8.46 -2.10
CA MET A 168 -6.00 8.02 -1.91
C MET A 168 -6.01 6.68 -1.19
N ALA A 169 -6.93 6.51 -0.25
CA ALA A 169 -7.11 5.24 0.45
C ALA A 169 -8.61 4.92 0.57
N VAL A 170 -8.97 3.67 0.31
CA VAL A 170 -10.33 3.14 0.51
C VAL A 170 -10.39 2.48 1.87
N VAL A 171 -11.42 2.79 2.65
CA VAL A 171 -11.60 2.27 4.00
C VAL A 171 -13.01 1.74 4.10
N GLY A 172 -13.19 0.45 3.80
CA GLY A 172 -14.53 -0.17 3.78
C GLY A 172 -15.30 0.09 2.48
N LYS A 173 -16.60 -0.23 2.51
CA LYS A 173 -17.49 -0.07 1.35
C LYS A 173 -17.94 1.39 1.26
N ASN A 174 -17.96 1.97 0.05
CA ASN A 174 -18.46 3.31 -0.23
C ASN A 174 -17.72 4.47 0.50
N TYR A 175 -16.52 4.25 1.05
CA TYR A 175 -15.79 5.30 1.76
C TYR A 175 -14.31 5.31 1.37
N ALA A 176 -13.82 6.50 1.02
CA ALA A 176 -12.42 6.74 0.71
C ALA A 176 -11.99 8.12 1.23
N VAL A 177 -10.68 8.28 1.40
CA VAL A 177 -10.02 9.56 1.66
C VAL A 177 -9.09 9.92 0.51
N LEU A 178 -9.02 11.20 0.19
CA LEU A 178 -8.15 11.76 -0.83
C LEU A 178 -7.42 12.96 -0.26
N GLN A 179 -6.12 12.99 -0.48
CA GLN A 179 -5.26 14.11 -0.18
C GLN A 179 -4.41 14.48 -1.39
N ARG A 180 -4.49 15.73 -1.82
CA ARG A 180 -3.60 16.27 -2.86
C ARG A 180 -3.32 17.74 -2.58
N GLY A 181 -2.09 18.07 -2.19
CA GLY A 181 -1.73 19.41 -1.74
C GLY A 181 -2.66 19.87 -0.61
N TRP A 182 -3.38 20.97 -0.84
CA TRP A 182 -4.37 21.52 0.09
C TRP A 182 -5.74 20.81 0.07
N ILE A 183 -6.05 19.99 -0.94
CA ILE A 183 -7.35 19.33 -1.06
C ILE A 183 -7.33 18.12 -0.14
N ARG A 184 -8.28 18.07 0.78
CA ARG A 184 -8.49 16.99 1.75
C ARG A 184 -9.97 16.63 1.76
N THR A 185 -10.33 15.52 1.13
CA THR A 185 -11.73 15.08 1.02
C THR A 185 -11.89 13.66 1.55
N SER A 186 -13.09 13.34 1.99
CA SER A 186 -13.45 12.05 2.59
C SER A 186 -14.90 11.73 2.30
N GLY A 187 -15.23 10.46 2.13
CA GLY A 187 -16.62 9.99 2.03
C GLY A 187 -16.95 9.34 0.70
N PHE A 188 -18.25 9.27 0.39
CA PHE A 188 -18.76 8.57 -0.78
C PHE A 188 -18.36 9.22 -2.11
N LEU A 189 -18.41 10.55 -2.20
CA LEU A 189 -17.97 11.26 -3.41
C LEU A 189 -16.49 11.03 -3.69
N THR A 190 -15.65 11.07 -2.65
CA THR A 190 -14.23 10.72 -2.74
C THR A 190 -14.04 9.27 -3.18
N TRP A 191 -14.89 8.36 -2.73
CA TRP A 191 -14.90 6.97 -3.17
C TRP A 191 -15.28 6.81 -4.65
N LEU A 192 -16.23 7.59 -5.17
CA LEU A 192 -16.56 7.60 -6.60
C LEU A 192 -15.39 8.10 -7.45
N VAL A 193 -14.72 9.18 -7.01
CA VAL A 193 -13.50 9.67 -7.66
C VAL A 193 -12.42 8.59 -7.64
N TRP A 194 -12.25 7.90 -6.52
CA TRP A 194 -11.31 6.78 -6.41
C TRP A 194 -11.61 5.69 -7.43
N ALA A 195 -12.87 5.24 -7.49
CA ALA A 195 -13.29 4.19 -8.40
C ALA A 195 -13.03 4.58 -9.85
N PHE A 196 -13.36 5.81 -10.23
CA PHE A 196 -13.10 6.35 -11.57
C PHE A 196 -11.61 6.35 -11.92
N VAL A 197 -10.76 6.91 -11.05
CA VAL A 197 -9.30 6.96 -11.26
C VAL A 197 -8.70 5.55 -11.32
N HIS A 198 -9.10 4.66 -10.42
CA HIS A 198 -8.59 3.30 -10.35
C HIS A 198 -8.90 2.53 -11.64
N VAL A 199 -10.14 2.63 -12.13
CA VAL A 199 -10.57 2.00 -13.40
C VAL A 199 -9.77 2.53 -14.61
N LEU A 200 -9.46 3.83 -14.64
CA LEU A 200 -8.65 4.41 -15.73
C LEU A 200 -7.18 4.01 -15.65
N SER A 201 -6.68 3.71 -14.46
CA SER A 201 -5.27 3.37 -14.23
C SER A 201 -4.88 1.92 -14.58
N LEU A 202 -5.86 1.05 -14.87
CA LEU A 202 -5.61 -0.36 -15.18
C LEU A 202 -4.91 -0.54 -16.55
N PRO A 203 -3.74 -1.21 -16.63
CA PRO A 203 -2.90 -1.23 -17.83
C PRO A 203 -3.41 -1.97 -19.07
N GLN A 204 -4.49 -2.76 -19.01
CA GLN A 204 -4.87 -3.69 -20.10
C GLN A 204 -6.24 -3.35 -20.73
N LEU A 205 -6.18 -2.76 -21.92
CA LEU A 205 -7.35 -2.29 -22.68
C LEU A 205 -8.34 -3.39 -23.07
N GLN A 206 -7.88 -4.65 -23.22
CA GLN A 206 -8.64 -5.70 -23.91
C GLN A 206 -9.65 -6.45 -23.01
N ASN A 207 -9.46 -6.46 -21.68
CA ASN A 207 -10.36 -7.13 -20.72
C ASN A 207 -11.22 -6.15 -19.90
N ARG A 208 -11.20 -4.86 -20.27
CA ARG A 208 -11.71 -3.73 -19.47
C ARG A 208 -13.20 -3.79 -19.16
N LEU A 209 -14.04 -4.31 -20.06
CA LEU A 209 -15.50 -4.39 -19.82
C LEU A 209 -15.90 -5.63 -19.01
N ARG A 210 -15.15 -6.73 -19.10
CA ARG A 210 -15.45 -7.96 -18.35
C ARG A 210 -15.05 -7.82 -16.88
N VAL A 211 -13.84 -7.31 -16.60
CA VAL A 211 -13.37 -7.05 -15.23
C VAL A 211 -14.22 -5.95 -14.58
N GLN A 212 -14.57 -4.88 -15.31
CA GLN A 212 -15.48 -3.87 -14.76
C GLN A 212 -16.86 -4.43 -14.48
N ARG A 213 -17.46 -5.22 -15.39
CA ARG A 213 -18.76 -5.86 -15.12
C ARG A 213 -18.67 -6.83 -13.96
N GLN A 214 -17.60 -7.62 -13.84
CA GLN A 214 -17.41 -8.56 -12.74
C GLN A 214 -17.19 -7.84 -11.40
N TRP A 215 -16.42 -6.76 -11.37
CA TRP A 215 -16.20 -5.95 -10.18
C TRP A 215 -17.47 -5.20 -9.77
N LEU A 216 -18.17 -4.56 -10.72
CA LEU A 216 -19.44 -3.89 -10.50
C LEU A 216 -20.51 -4.90 -10.03
N TRP A 217 -20.62 -6.05 -10.70
CA TRP A 217 -21.53 -7.13 -10.33
C TRP A 217 -21.20 -7.69 -8.95
N SER A 218 -19.93 -7.98 -8.63
CA SER A 218 -19.53 -8.45 -7.29
C SER A 218 -19.76 -7.39 -6.21
N TYR A 219 -19.60 -6.11 -6.54
CA TYR A 219 -19.82 -4.99 -5.64
C TYR A 219 -21.30 -4.74 -5.32
N PHE A 220 -22.18 -4.87 -6.33
CA PHE A 220 -23.63 -4.73 -6.18
C PHE A 220 -24.32 -5.99 -5.65
N THR A 221 -23.94 -7.18 -6.11
CA THR A 221 -24.55 -8.45 -5.70
C THR A 221 -23.97 -9.02 -4.42
N GLY A 222 -22.81 -8.53 -3.95
CA GLY A 222 -22.13 -9.08 -2.78
C GLY A 222 -21.58 -10.50 -2.99
N GLN A 223 -21.63 -11.03 -4.22
CA GLN A 223 -21.06 -12.33 -4.55
C GLN A 223 -19.53 -12.23 -4.61
N ARG A 224 -18.88 -12.74 -3.56
CA ARG A 224 -17.43 -13.01 -3.60
C ARG A 224 -17.22 -14.24 -4.47
N SER A 225 -16.64 -14.05 -5.65
CA SER A 225 -16.14 -15.15 -6.48
C SER A 225 -15.00 -15.83 -5.71
N SER A 226 -15.13 -17.13 -5.46
CA SER A 226 -14.28 -18.01 -4.65
C SER A 226 -14.19 -17.70 -3.14
N ARG A 227 -14.96 -18.47 -2.35
CA ARG A 227 -14.59 -18.77 -0.96
C ARG A 227 -13.72 -20.02 -1.00
N LEU A 228 -12.44 -19.92 -0.65
CA LEU A 228 -11.64 -21.10 -0.38
C LEU A 228 -12.09 -21.64 0.98
N ILE A 229 -12.77 -22.78 0.95
CA ILE A 229 -13.03 -23.59 2.15
C ILE A 229 -11.90 -24.61 2.15
N PRO A 230 -10.82 -24.42 2.93
CA PRO A 230 -9.85 -25.50 3.10
C PRO A 230 -10.57 -26.69 3.73
N GLU A 231 -10.36 -27.88 3.16
CA GLU A 231 -10.76 -29.11 3.83
C GLU A 231 -9.96 -29.25 5.13
N PRO A 232 -10.58 -29.73 6.22
CA PRO A 232 -9.85 -30.02 7.44
C PRO A 232 -8.77 -31.09 7.17
N PRO A 233 -7.64 -31.04 7.89
CA PRO A 233 -6.57 -32.03 7.76
C PRO A 233 -7.03 -33.45 8.14
#